data_AF-A0A6D2HGX9-F1
#
_entry.id   AF-A0A6D2HGX9-F1
#
_cell.length_a   1.000
_cell.length_b   1.000
_cell.length_c   1.000
_cell.angle_alpha   90.00
_cell.angle_beta   90.00
_cell.angle_gamma   90.00
#
_symmetry.space_group_name_H-M   'P 1'
#
loop_
_entity.id
_entity.type
_entity.pdbx_description
1 polymer ?
#
loop_
_entity_poly.entity_id
_entity_poly.type
_entity_poly.pdbx_seq_one_letter_code
_entity_poly.pdbx_strand_id
1 'polypeptide(L)'
;MSFPYIKYFTDIVEGKKRVGPPTKDDFDAAHRLVQFLIIFYKATIFLSASNSVCSHKLYHAIVTMSSNISLLSTNPGPDEVLREKAFAMLMKLGKYWDPFDKRVEMNKLVF
;
A
#
# COMPACT_ATOMS: atom_id res chain seq x y z
N MET A 1 33.46 -20.09 0.63
CA MET A 1 33.10 -19.26 1.80
C MET A 1 31.58 -19.27 1.93
N SER A 2 31.03 -19.71 3.06
CA SER A 2 29.58 -19.65 3.34
C SER A 2 29.31 -18.40 4.17
N PHE A 3 28.51 -17.47 3.65
CA PHE A 3 28.15 -16.24 4.36
C PHE A 3 27.25 -16.57 5.56
N PRO A 4 27.45 -15.96 6.75
CA PRO A 4 26.69 -16.26 7.97
C PRO A 4 25.17 -16.15 7.79
N TYR A 5 24.73 -15.22 6.95
CA TYR A 5 23.33 -15.01 6.61
C TYR A 5 22.69 -16.23 5.91
N ILE A 6 23.44 -16.97 5.08
CA ILE A 6 22.90 -18.14 4.37
C ILE A 6 22.60 -19.27 5.36
N LYS A 7 23.43 -19.43 6.41
CA LYS A 7 23.26 -20.47 7.42
C LYS A 7 21.91 -20.35 8.16
N TYR A 8 21.50 -19.12 8.45
CA TYR A 8 20.23 -18.82 9.10
C TYR A 8 19.02 -19.41 8.37
N PHE A 9 19.07 -19.49 7.04
CA PHE A 9 17.99 -20.00 6.20
C PHE A 9 18.09 -21.50 5.89
N THR A 10 19.25 -22.10 6.14
CA THR A 10 19.48 -23.54 5.97
C THR A 10 19.25 -24.35 7.25
N ASP A 11 19.31 -23.69 8.41
CA ASP A 11 19.15 -24.36 9.71
C ASP A 11 17.69 -24.84 9.92
N ILE A 12 17.58 -26.09 10.39
CA ILE A 12 16.31 -26.70 10.81
C ILE A 12 16.13 -26.40 12.28
N VAL A 13 15.06 -25.69 12.63
CA VAL A 13 14.70 -25.39 14.02
C VAL A 13 13.41 -26.11 14.32
N GLU A 14 13.39 -26.93 15.38
CA GLU A 14 12.22 -27.71 15.80
C GLU A 14 11.61 -28.60 14.69
N GLY A 15 12.47 -29.18 13.85
CA GLY A 15 12.05 -30.06 12.75
C GLY A 15 11.43 -29.33 11.55
N LYS A 16 11.35 -28.00 11.56
CA LYS A 16 10.88 -27.19 10.44
C LYS A 16 12.04 -26.46 9.77
N LYS A 17 12.12 -26.57 8.44
CA LYS A 17 13.05 -25.77 7.64
C LYS A 17 12.59 -24.32 7.67
N ARG A 18 13.49 -23.39 7.95
CA ARG A 18 13.17 -21.96 7.90
C ARG A 18 12.81 -21.54 6.47
N VAL A 19 11.86 -20.61 6.35
CA VAL A 19 11.53 -19.99 5.06
C VAL A 19 12.82 -19.39 4.52
N GLY A 20 13.18 -19.76 3.29
CA GLY A 20 14.42 -19.32 2.65
C GLY A 20 14.51 -17.80 2.48
N PRO A 21 15.65 -17.29 2.02
CA PRO A 21 15.74 -15.86 1.70
C PRO A 21 14.72 -15.51 0.61
N PRO A 22 14.27 -14.24 0.55
CA PRO A 22 13.37 -13.78 -0.51
C PRO A 22 13.96 -14.12 -1.88
N THR A 23 13.12 -14.67 -2.72
CA THR A 23 13.44 -14.99 -4.11
C THR A 23 13.35 -13.75 -4.98
N LYS A 24 13.82 -13.85 -6.23
CA LYS A 24 13.64 -12.78 -7.21
C LYS A 24 12.15 -12.41 -7.38
N ASP A 25 11.27 -13.40 -7.39
CA ASP A 25 9.83 -13.18 -7.56
C ASP A 25 9.24 -12.39 -6.38
N ASP A 26 9.73 -12.62 -5.15
CA ASP A 26 9.35 -11.85 -3.97
C ASP A 26 9.78 -10.37 -4.10
N PHE A 27 10.99 -10.13 -4.62
CA PHE A 27 11.47 -8.77 -4.87
C PHE A 27 10.69 -8.08 -6.00
N ASP A 28 10.35 -8.81 -7.06
CA ASP A 28 9.56 -8.26 -8.17
C ASP A 28 8.15 -7.90 -7.70
N ALA A 29 7.52 -8.72 -6.85
CA ALA A 29 6.24 -8.42 -6.21
C ALA A 29 6.35 -7.19 -5.28
N ALA A 30 7.40 -7.10 -4.47
CA ALA A 30 7.66 -5.94 -3.63
C ALA A 30 7.86 -4.66 -4.45
N HIS A 31 8.55 -4.75 -5.59
CA HIS A 31 8.76 -3.60 -6.48
C HIS A 31 7.43 -3.07 -7.03
N ARG A 32 6.54 -3.97 -7.48
CA ARG A 32 5.19 -3.60 -7.92
C ARG A 32 4.39 -2.92 -6.81
N LEU A 33 4.49 -3.42 -5.57
CA LEU A 33 3.88 -2.79 -4.40
C LEU A 33 4.45 -1.38 -4.12
N VAL A 34 5.77 -1.19 -4.22
CA VAL A 34 6.42 0.11 -3.98
C VAL A 34 6.01 1.15 -5.02
N GLN A 35 5.92 0.77 -6.30
CA GLN A 35 5.43 1.65 -7.37
C GLN A 35 4.01 2.17 -7.10
N PHE A 36 3.21 1.38 -6.39
CA PHE A 36 1.89 1.78 -5.95
C PHE A 36 1.94 2.67 -4.70
N LEU A 37 2.75 2.31 -3.69
CA LEU A 37 2.86 3.05 -2.43
C LEU A 37 3.41 4.47 -2.60
N ILE A 38 4.17 4.74 -3.66
CA ILE A 38 4.73 6.07 -3.92
C ILE A 38 3.66 7.17 -4.08
N ILE A 39 2.44 6.79 -4.50
CA ILE A 39 1.31 7.72 -4.65
C ILE A 39 0.87 8.22 -3.27
N PHE A 40 0.72 7.30 -2.30
CA PHE A 40 0.38 7.64 -0.92
C PHE A 40 1.48 8.45 -0.26
N TYR A 41 2.74 8.05 -0.48
CA TYR A 41 3.89 8.77 0.05
C TYR A 41 3.89 10.26 -0.37
N LYS A 42 3.67 10.53 -1.66
CA LYS A 42 3.57 11.91 -2.18
C LYS A 42 2.41 12.68 -1.56
N ALA A 43 1.24 12.05 -1.42
CA ALA A 43 0.07 12.65 -0.78
C ALA A 43 0.34 12.96 0.71
N THR A 44 0.99 12.05 1.43
CA THR A 44 1.34 12.22 2.85
C THR A 44 2.37 13.32 3.06
N ILE A 45 3.43 13.40 2.24
CA ILE A 45 4.39 14.51 2.34
C ILE A 45 3.68 15.85 2.19
N PHE A 46 2.81 15.94 1.19
CA PHE A 46 2.07 17.17 0.91
C PHE A 46 1.16 17.55 2.08
N LEU A 47 0.45 16.57 2.66
CA LEU A 47 -0.40 16.77 3.84
C LEU A 47 0.42 17.21 5.07
N SER A 48 1.50 16.49 5.39
CA SER A 48 2.33 16.76 6.57
C SER A 48 3.09 18.09 6.51
N ALA A 49 3.36 18.60 5.30
CA ALA A 49 3.99 19.90 5.11
C ALA A 49 3.01 21.09 5.21
N SER A 50 1.69 20.83 5.24
CA SER A 50 0.68 21.87 5.29
C SER A 50 0.33 22.27 6.72
N ASN A 51 0.50 23.56 7.05
CA ASN A 51 0.10 24.14 8.34
C ASN A 51 -1.23 24.92 8.26
N SER A 52 -1.94 24.85 7.15
CA SER A 52 -3.23 25.54 6.93
C SER A 52 -4.26 24.60 6.30
N VAL A 53 -5.54 25.02 6.28
CA VAL A 53 -6.64 24.26 5.68
C VAL A 53 -6.34 24.01 4.20
N CYS A 54 -6.01 22.77 3.87
CA CYS A 54 -5.66 22.33 2.52
C CYS A 54 -6.71 21.40 1.90
N SER A 55 -7.95 21.45 2.39
CA SER A 55 -9.09 20.65 1.92
C SER A 55 -9.18 20.56 0.40
N HIS A 56 -9.15 21.71 -0.30
CA HIS A 56 -9.17 21.78 -1.77
C HIS A 56 -7.96 21.12 -2.46
N LYS A 57 -6.76 21.15 -1.84
CA LYS A 57 -5.54 20.53 -2.39
C LYS A 57 -5.46 19.04 -2.07
N LEU A 58 -5.98 18.63 -0.91
CA LEU A 58 -6.06 17.25 -0.47
C LEU A 58 -7.12 16.48 -1.24
N TYR A 59 -8.22 17.13 -1.61
CA TYR A 59 -9.24 16.53 -2.46
C TYR A 59 -8.65 16.00 -3.76
N HIS A 60 -7.80 16.78 -4.44
CA HIS A 60 -7.12 16.33 -5.66
C HIS A 60 -6.23 15.10 -5.41
N ALA A 61 -5.50 15.05 -4.30
CA ALA A 61 -4.67 13.89 -3.95
C ALA A 61 -5.52 12.65 -3.65
N ILE A 62 -6.62 12.80 -2.91
CA ILE A 62 -7.56 11.72 -2.57
C ILE A 62 -8.23 11.18 -3.82
N VAL A 63 -8.72 12.05 -4.72
CA VAL A 63 -9.31 11.64 -5.99
C VAL A 63 -8.28 10.92 -6.86
N THR A 64 -7.06 11.47 -6.98
CA THR A 64 -5.98 10.83 -7.74
C THR A 64 -5.63 9.44 -7.19
N MET A 65 -5.52 9.29 -5.87
CA MET A 65 -5.30 8.00 -5.22
C MET A 65 -6.46 7.04 -5.50
N SER A 66 -7.69 7.48 -5.30
CA SER A 66 -8.90 6.66 -5.50
C SER A 66 -9.00 6.14 -6.94
N SER A 67 -8.78 7.02 -7.93
CA SER A 67 -8.82 6.66 -9.36
C SER A 67 -7.74 5.66 -9.73
N ASN A 68 -6.51 5.83 -9.23
CA ASN A 68 -5.41 4.91 -9.52
C ASN A 68 -5.63 3.53 -8.89
N ILE A 69 -6.11 3.48 -7.64
CA ILE A 69 -6.44 2.21 -6.95
C ILE A 69 -7.61 1.53 -7.66
N SER A 70 -8.64 2.29 -8.03
CA SER A 70 -9.80 1.75 -8.76
C SER A 70 -9.37 1.12 -10.07
N LEU A 71 -8.58 1.82 -10.89
CA LEU A 71 -8.07 1.32 -12.16
C LEU A 71 -7.28 0.01 -11.99
N LEU A 72 -6.42 -0.06 -10.98
CA LEU A 72 -5.64 -1.27 -10.65
C LEU A 72 -6.51 -2.42 -10.12
N SER A 73 -7.58 -2.10 -9.39
CA SER A 73 -8.49 -3.11 -8.84
C SER A 73 -9.45 -3.71 -9.88
N THR A 74 -9.77 -2.96 -10.94
CA THR A 74 -10.75 -3.37 -11.96
C THR A 74 -10.14 -3.84 -13.27
N ASN A 75 -8.92 -3.41 -13.61
CA ASN A 75 -8.29 -3.84 -14.85
C ASN A 75 -7.83 -5.30 -14.74
N PRO A 76 -8.23 -6.17 -15.68
CA PRO A 76 -7.66 -7.51 -15.78
C PRO A 76 -6.21 -7.40 -16.24
N GLY A 77 -5.28 -7.55 -15.29
CA GLY A 77 -3.84 -7.60 -15.52
C GLY A 77 -3.28 -8.98 -15.15
N PRO A 78 -1.97 -9.21 -15.38
CA PRO A 78 -1.33 -10.50 -15.11
C PRO A 78 -1.14 -10.79 -13.60
N ASP A 79 -1.26 -9.77 -12.75
CA ASP A 79 -1.03 -9.88 -11.30
C ASP A 79 -2.35 -9.82 -10.52
N GLU A 80 -3.01 -10.97 -10.40
CA GLU A 80 -4.26 -11.15 -9.64
C GLU A 80 -4.10 -10.75 -8.17
N VAL A 81 -2.96 -11.11 -7.58
CA VAL A 81 -2.67 -10.82 -6.17
C VAL A 81 -2.60 -9.31 -5.96
N LEU A 82 -1.91 -8.57 -6.84
CA LEU A 82 -1.86 -7.11 -6.77
C LEU A 82 -3.25 -6.50 -6.92
N ARG A 83 -4.09 -7.05 -7.80
CA ARG A 83 -5.48 -6.59 -7.99
C ARG A 83 -6.32 -6.78 -6.73
N GLU A 84 -6.27 -7.94 -6.11
CA GLU A 84 -6.98 -8.21 -4.84
C GLU A 84 -6.51 -7.27 -3.72
N LYS A 85 -5.20 -7.01 -3.65
CA LYS A 85 -4.65 -6.04 -2.68
C LYS A 85 -5.14 -4.62 -2.98
N ALA A 86 -5.15 -4.20 -4.24
CA ALA A 86 -5.68 -2.90 -4.64
C ALA A 86 -7.17 -2.77 -4.29
N PHE A 87 -7.98 -3.80 -4.53
CA PHE A 87 -9.38 -3.84 -4.14
C PHE A 87 -9.57 -3.72 -2.62
N ALA A 88 -8.80 -4.48 -1.83
CA ALA A 88 -8.84 -4.38 -0.37
C ALA A 88 -8.46 -2.98 0.13
N MET A 89 -7.54 -2.30 -0.55
CA MET A 89 -7.17 -0.92 -0.25
C MET A 89 -8.27 0.08 -0.62
N LEU A 90 -8.97 -0.13 -1.74
CA LEU A 90 -10.13 0.67 -2.11
C LEU A 90 -11.25 0.57 -1.05
N MET A 91 -11.52 -0.64 -0.57
CA MET A 91 -12.50 -0.87 0.49
C MET A 91 -12.12 -0.16 1.80
N LYS A 92 -10.83 -0.18 2.18
CA LYS A 92 -10.35 0.58 3.35
C LYS A 92 -10.44 2.09 3.12
N LEU A 93 -10.15 2.56 1.91
CA LEU A 93 -10.25 3.98 1.58
C LEU A 93 -11.70 4.46 1.74
N GLY A 94 -12.68 3.75 1.17
CA GLY A 94 -14.10 4.04 1.36
C GLY A 94 -14.49 4.02 2.85
N LYS A 95 -14.04 3.02 3.61
CA LYS A 95 -14.34 2.92 5.04
C LYS A 95 -13.86 4.12 5.87
N TYR A 96 -12.71 4.71 5.56
CA TYR A 96 -12.12 5.79 6.38
C TYR A 96 -12.35 7.20 5.83
N TRP A 97 -12.86 7.31 4.61
CA TRP A 97 -12.97 8.58 3.90
C TRP A 97 -14.35 8.82 3.27
N ASP A 98 -15.35 7.97 3.53
CA ASP A 98 -16.74 8.23 3.13
C ASP A 98 -17.31 9.42 3.93
N PRO A 99 -17.55 10.58 3.30
CA PRO A 99 -18.05 11.76 3.99
C PRO A 99 -19.52 11.61 4.43
N PHE A 100 -20.21 10.57 3.94
CA PHE A 100 -21.61 10.29 4.27
C PHE A 100 -21.75 9.20 5.33
N ASP A 101 -20.68 8.48 5.67
CA ASP A 101 -20.69 7.49 6.75
C ASP A 101 -20.55 8.20 8.11
N LYS A 102 -21.65 8.20 8.87
CA LYS A 102 -21.75 8.81 10.20
C LYS A 102 -20.83 8.17 11.25
N ARG A 103 -20.19 7.04 10.95
CA ARG A 103 -19.24 6.34 11.84
C ARG A 103 -17.78 6.76 11.58
N VAL A 104 -17.54 7.60 10.59
CA VAL A 104 -16.20 8.00 10.16
C VAL A 104 -15.86 9.36 10.76
N GLU A 105 -14.95 9.37 11.73
CA GLU A 105 -14.30 10.62 12.18
C GLU A 105 -13.21 11.01 11.18
N MET A 106 -13.63 11.67 10.11
CA MET A 106 -12.70 12.21 9.13
C MET A 106 -11.93 13.40 9.73
N ASN A 107 -10.64 13.52 9.44
CA ASN A 107 -9.83 14.62 9.98
C ASN A 107 -10.37 15.97 9.48
N LYS A 108 -10.80 16.84 10.41
CA LYS A 108 -11.36 18.18 10.13
C LYS A 108 -10.35 19.15 9.48
N LEU A 109 -9.07 18.79 9.39
CA LEU A 109 -8.10 19.56 8.59
C LEU A 109 -8.25 19.28 7.08
N VAL A 110 -8.97 18.22 6.72
CA VAL A 110 -9.30 17.83 5.34
C VAL A 110 -10.62 18.48 4.89
N PHE A 111 -11.49 18.93 5.81
CA PHE A 111 -12.75 19.61 5.51
C PHE A 111 -13.03 20.75 6.48
#